data_AF-A0A8T2Y604-F1
#
_entry.id   AF-A0A8T2Y604-F1
#
_cell.length_a   1.000
_cell.length_b   1.000
_cell.length_c   1.000
_cell.angle_alpha   90.00
_cell.angle_beta   90.00
_cell.angle_gamma   90.00
#
_symmetry.space_group_name_H-M   'P 1'
#
loop_
_entity.id
_entity.type
_entity.pdbx_description
1 polymer ?
#
loop_
_entity_poly.entity_id
_entity_poly.type
_entity_poly.pdbx_seq_one_letter_code
_entity_poly.pdbx_strand_id
1 'polypeptide(L)'
;MIFQRNYVSFILFFKRNNNVLTHATCQTVHEGRIYQLKLFCGKDYPDNPPSVRFQTRINMACVNPASGMVEPSLFPMLANWQRECTMEDILTQLKKEMMAPQNRKLTQPPEGNEEARLDQKGLVLKCCIL
;
A
#
# COMPACT_ATOMS: atom_id res chain seq x y z
N MET A 1 -26.97 -14.61 6.88
CA MET A 1 -25.50 -14.58 6.72
C MET A 1 -25.13 -13.32 5.97
N ILE A 2 -24.58 -12.30 6.65
CA ILE A 2 -24.14 -11.06 6.00
C ILE A 2 -22.62 -10.99 6.14
N PHE A 3 -21.89 -11.30 5.07
CA PHE A 3 -20.45 -11.05 4.99
C PHE A 3 -20.23 -9.55 4.78
N GLN A 4 -20.33 -8.77 5.86
CA GLN A 4 -20.11 -7.31 5.90
C GLN A 4 -18.62 -6.91 5.93
N ARG A 5 -17.76 -7.55 5.13
CA ARG A 5 -16.35 -7.13 5.07
C ARG A 5 -15.91 -6.95 3.62
N ASN A 6 -16.22 -5.78 3.05
CA ASN A 6 -15.69 -5.27 1.78
C ASN A 6 -14.19 -4.90 1.83
N TYR A 7 -13.43 -5.50 2.75
CA TYR A 7 -12.02 -5.20 2.96
C TYR A 7 -11.18 -6.34 2.43
N VAL A 8 -10.31 -6.03 1.47
CA VAL A 8 -9.25 -6.93 1.04
C VAL A 8 -7.94 -6.42 1.65
N SER A 9 -7.31 -7.25 2.47
CA SER A 9 -6.03 -6.91 3.10
C SER A 9 -4.90 -7.47 2.26
N PHE A 10 -3.92 -6.65 1.95
CA PHE A 10 -2.73 -7.03 1.21
C PHE A 10 -1.48 -6.77 2.03
N ILE A 11 -0.47 -7.61 1.81
CA ILE A 11 0.87 -7.44 2.37
C ILE A 11 1.79 -7.16 1.19
N LEU A 12 2.34 -5.95 1.15
CA LEU A 12 3.31 -5.56 0.14
C LEU A 12 4.71 -5.81 0.69
N PHE A 13 5.38 -6.85 0.18
CA PHE A 13 6.78 -7.11 0.47
C PHE A 13 7.66 -6.44 -0.57
N PHE A 14 8.47 -5.47 -0.14
CA PHE A 14 9.39 -4.80 -1.03
C PHE A 14 10.72 -5.58 -1.11
N LYS A 15 10.70 -6.67 -1.88
CA LYS A 15 11.91 -7.43 -2.23
C LYS A 15 12.54 -6.89 -3.51
N ARG A 16 13.87 -6.76 -3.49
CA ARG A 16 14.69 -6.50 -4.67
C ARG A 16 14.60 -7.69 -5.65
N ASN A 17 14.44 -7.40 -6.94
CA ASN A 17 14.65 -8.40 -7.99
C ASN A 17 16.17 -8.53 -8.21
N ASN A 18 16.72 -9.70 -7.90
CA ASN A 18 18.16 -9.98 -7.97
C ASN A 18 18.69 -10.28 -9.38
N ASN A 19 17.98 -9.91 -10.45
CA ASN A 19 18.47 -10.12 -11.81
C ASN A 19 18.98 -8.83 -12.44
N VAL A 20 20.16 -8.95 -13.05
CA VAL A 20 20.90 -8.04 -13.94
C VAL A 20 22.04 -7.24 -13.29
N LEU A 21 23.25 -7.63 -13.73
CA LEU A 21 24.59 -7.09 -13.50
C LEU A 21 24.74 -5.62 -13.92
N THR A 22 24.10 -4.68 -13.21
CA THR A 22 24.41 -3.25 -13.37
C THR A 22 24.74 -2.63 -12.02
N HIS A 23 25.94 -2.06 -11.93
CA HIS A 23 26.57 -1.44 -10.77
C HIS A 23 25.94 -0.08 -10.40
N ALA A 24 24.61 0.00 -10.38
CA ALA A 24 23.86 1.15 -9.87
C ALA A 24 22.88 0.65 -8.79
N THR A 25 23.37 0.60 -7.55
CA THR A 25 22.53 0.33 -6.38
C THR A 25 21.59 1.51 -6.15
N CYS A 26 20.47 1.56 -6.89
CA CYS A 26 19.32 2.39 -6.54
C CYS A 26 18.68 1.82 -5.27
N GLN A 27 19.35 2.01 -4.14
CA GLN A 27 18.90 1.58 -2.83
C GLN A 27 17.74 2.47 -2.41
N THR A 28 16.65 1.83 -1.98
CA THR A 28 15.50 2.52 -1.42
C THR A 28 15.37 2.17 0.05
N VAL A 29 15.03 3.15 0.87
CA VAL A 29 14.72 3.01 2.31
C VAL A 29 13.58 2.04 2.60
N HIS A 30 12.81 1.67 1.57
CA HIS A 30 11.71 0.71 1.66
C HIS A 30 12.17 -0.75 1.48
N GLU A 31 13.42 -1.01 1.10
CA GLU A 31 13.95 -2.37 0.88
C GLU A 31 13.92 -3.23 2.15
N GLY A 32 13.42 -4.47 2.03
CA GLY A 32 13.32 -5.41 3.15
C GLY A 32 12.13 -5.18 4.09
N ARG A 33 11.40 -4.07 3.92
CA ARG A 33 10.24 -3.73 4.75
C ARG A 33 8.97 -4.42 4.27
N ILE A 34 8.09 -4.73 5.23
CA ILE A 34 6.75 -5.28 4.98
C ILE A 34 5.71 -4.21 5.28
N TYR A 35 4.84 -3.90 4.31
CA TYR A 35 3.74 -2.96 4.50
C TYR A 35 2.39 -3.65 4.37
N GLN A 36 1.58 -3.59 5.41
CA GLN A 36 0.19 -3.99 5.39
C GLN A 36 -0.69 -2.82 4.96
N LEU A 37 -1.63 -3.10 4.05
CA LEU A 37 -2.60 -2.13 3.55
C LEU A 37 -3.95 -2.79 3.29
N LYS A 38 -5.01 -1.99 3.40
CA LYS A 38 -6.40 -2.36 3.19
C LYS A 38 -6.95 -1.64 1.97
N LEU A 39 -7.60 -2.38 1.09
CA LEU A 39 -8.41 -1.84 0.02
C LEU A 39 -9.88 -2.05 0.36
N PHE A 40 -10.66 -0.98 0.24
CA PHE A 40 -12.09 -0.99 0.45
C PHE A 40 -12.81 -0.78 -0.88
N CYS A 41 -13.52 -1.81 -1.33
CA CYS A 41 -14.37 -1.71 -2.51
C CYS A 41 -15.73 -1.14 -2.11
N GLY A 42 -16.05 0.05 -2.61
CA GLY A 42 -17.39 0.62 -2.49
C GLY A 42 -18.42 -0.18 -3.30
N LYS A 43 -19.69 0.21 -3.17
CA LYS A 43 -20.79 -0.41 -3.93
C LYS A 43 -20.63 -0.28 -5.44
N ASP A 44 -19.98 0.80 -5.87
CA ASP A 44 -19.79 1.14 -7.28
C ASP A 44 -18.45 0.64 -7.83
N TYR A 45 -17.71 -0.20 -7.10
CA TYR A 45 -16.54 -0.86 -7.66
C TYR A 45 -16.99 -1.94 -8.67
N PRO A 46 -16.38 -2.06 -9.86
CA PRO A 46 -15.14 -1.40 -10.31
C PRO A 46 -15.34 -0.10 -11.10
N ASP A 47 -16.55 0.45 -11.21
CA ASP A 47 -16.77 1.73 -11.91
C ASP A 47 -16.08 2.91 -11.20
N ASN A 48 -16.01 2.86 -9.87
CA ASN A 48 -15.21 3.75 -9.04
C ASN A 48 -14.01 3.03 -8.41
N PRO A 49 -12.88 3.73 -8.17
CA PRO A 49 -11.71 3.12 -7.55
C PRO A 49 -11.99 2.68 -6.11
N PRO A 50 -11.26 1.67 -5.62
CA PRO A 50 -11.29 1.33 -4.20
C PRO A 50 -10.59 2.42 -3.38
N SER A 51 -10.97 2.56 -2.10
CA SER A 51 -10.18 3.35 -1.16
C SER A 51 -9.00 2.54 -0.65
N VAL A 52 -7.80 3.12 -0.63
CA VAL A 52 -6.56 2.44 -0.22
C VAL A 52 -6.01 3.07 1.05
N ARG A 53 -5.69 2.24 2.05
CA ARG A 53 -5.14 2.70 3.33
C ARG A 53 -4.00 1.80 3.79
N PHE A 54 -2.86 2.39 4.10
CA PHE A 54 -1.76 1.72 4.78
C PHE A 54 -2.09 1.55 6.27
N GLN A 55 -2.01 0.31 6.75
CA GLN A 55 -2.06 0.00 8.17
C GLN A 55 -0.69 0.19 8.81
N THR A 56 0.35 -0.33 8.17
CA THR A 56 1.75 -0.07 8.56
C THR A 56 2.09 1.40 8.30
N ARG A 57 2.81 2.04 9.21
CA ARG A 57 3.24 3.43 8.97
C ARG A 57 4.25 3.50 7.82
N ILE A 58 4.00 4.40 6.88
CA ILE A 58 4.86 4.68 5.74
C ILE A 58 4.90 6.19 5.52
N ASN A 59 6.09 6.71 5.22
CA ASN A 59 6.27 8.07 4.73
C ASN A 59 6.41 8.00 3.21
N MET A 60 5.38 8.44 2.48
CA MET A 60 5.35 8.46 1.02
C MET A 60 4.50 9.65 0.56
N ALA A 61 4.89 10.33 -0.52
CA ALA A 61 4.28 11.58 -0.95
C ALA A 61 2.75 11.48 -1.18
N CYS A 62 2.27 10.34 -1.69
CA CYS A 62 0.84 10.13 -1.95
C CYS A 62 0.07 9.52 -0.76
N VAL A 63 0.68 9.41 0.42
CA VAL A 63 0.04 8.84 1.62
C VAL A 63 -0.06 9.90 2.71
N ASN A 64 -1.27 10.07 3.23
CA ASN A 64 -1.51 10.93 4.37
C ASN A 64 -0.79 10.38 5.62
N PRO A 65 0.16 11.12 6.21
CA PRO A 65 0.98 10.61 7.31
C PRO A 65 0.21 10.47 8.62
N ALA A 66 -1.00 11.02 8.75
CA ALA A 66 -1.85 10.83 9.92
C ALA A 66 -2.78 9.62 9.75
N SER A 67 -3.56 9.59 8.66
CA SER A 67 -4.59 8.56 8.44
C SER A 67 -4.08 7.28 7.77
N GLY A 68 -2.97 7.36 7.02
CA GLY A 68 -2.49 6.27 6.16
C GLY A 68 -3.27 6.14 4.85
N MET A 69 -4.23 7.02 4.57
CA MET A 69 -4.99 7.03 3.32
C MET A 69 -4.10 7.42 2.15
N VAL A 70 -4.25 6.72 1.02
CA VAL A 70 -3.66 7.16 -0.25
C VAL A 70 -4.54 8.26 -0.84
N GLU A 71 -3.95 9.42 -1.10
CA GLU A 71 -4.66 10.59 -1.61
C GLU A 71 -4.79 10.48 -3.14
N PRO A 72 -6.02 10.41 -3.71
CA PRO A 72 -6.20 10.25 -5.16
C PRO A 72 -5.54 11.38 -5.98
N SER A 73 -5.57 12.61 -5.47
CA SER A 73 -4.95 13.78 -6.12
C SER A 73 -3.43 13.65 -6.28
N LEU A 74 -2.78 12.84 -5.45
CA LEU A 74 -1.34 12.63 -5.46
C LEU A 74 -0.95 11.26 -6.06
N PHE A 75 -1.94 10.47 -6.46
CA PHE A 75 -1.76 9.14 -7.00
C PHE A 75 -2.59 8.95 -8.27
N PRO A 76 -2.01 9.23 -9.46
CA PRO A 76 -2.75 9.29 -10.73
C PRO A 76 -3.57 8.05 -11.07
N MET A 77 -3.15 6.88 -10.59
CA MET A 77 -3.85 5.60 -10.76
C MET A 77 -5.26 5.62 -10.14
N LEU A 78 -5.46 6.31 -9.02
CA LEU A 78 -6.78 6.47 -8.41
C LEU A 78 -7.52 7.70 -8.97
N ALA A 79 -6.81 8.77 -9.33
CA ALA A 79 -7.43 9.95 -9.94
C ALA A 79 -8.04 9.67 -11.33
N ASN A 80 -7.38 8.84 -12.14
CA ASN A 80 -7.79 8.50 -13.50
C ASN A 80 -8.21 7.03 -13.60
N TRP A 81 -8.94 6.55 -12.60
CA TRP A 81 -9.38 5.16 -12.52
C TRP A 81 -10.17 4.74 -13.76
N GLN A 82 -9.86 3.57 -14.29
CA GLN A 82 -10.62 2.91 -15.35
C GLN A 82 -11.14 1.58 -14.84
N ARG A 83 -12.31 1.14 -15.32
CA ARG A 83 -12.96 -0.09 -14.84
C ARG A 83 -12.10 -1.34 -15.07
N GLU A 84 -11.22 -1.28 -16.06
CA GLU A 84 -10.28 -2.33 -16.44
C GLU A 84 -9.09 -2.43 -15.47
N CYS A 85 -8.86 -1.41 -14.64
CA CYS A 85 -7.84 -1.41 -13.62
C CYS A 85 -8.15 -2.42 -12.51
N THR A 86 -7.11 -3.02 -11.96
CA THR A 86 -7.21 -4.06 -10.95
C THR A 86 -6.52 -3.63 -9.65
N MET A 87 -6.74 -4.40 -8.58
CA MET A 87 -6.00 -4.25 -7.33
C MET A 87 -4.49 -4.47 -7.53
N GLU A 88 -4.10 -5.35 -8.45
CA GLU A 88 -2.70 -5.59 -8.78
C GLU A 88 -2.04 -4.36 -9.39
N ASP A 89 -2.75 -3.62 -10.24
CA ASP A 89 -2.27 -2.37 -10.82
C ASP A 89 -2.00 -1.31 -9.74
N ILE A 90 -2.89 -1.21 -8.75
CA ILE A 90 -2.71 -0.35 -7.57
C ILE A 90 -1.43 -0.74 -6.83
N LEU A 91 -1.26 -2.01 -6.50
CA LEU A 91 -0.07 -2.51 -5.76
C LEU A 91 1.22 -2.27 -6.55
N THR A 92 1.18 -2.51 -7.85
CA THR A 92 2.31 -2.31 -8.76
C THR A 92 2.68 -0.84 -8.85
N GLN A 93 1.70 0.06 -8.95
CA GLN A 93 1.96 1.48 -9.01
C GLN A 93 2.43 2.05 -7.67
N LEU A 94 1.90 1.56 -6.53
CA LEU A 94 2.44 1.90 -5.20
C LEU A 94 3.91 1.47 -5.06
N LYS A 95 4.28 0.30 -5.58
CA LYS A 95 5.67 -0.16 -5.59
C LYS A 95 6.57 0.78 -6.42
N LYS A 96 6.09 1.28 -7.56
CA LYS A 96 6.82 2.28 -8.36
C LYS A 96 6.97 3.61 -7.61
N GLU A 97 5.94 4.06 -6.90
CA GLU A 97 6.02 5.26 -6.06
C GLU A 97 7.09 5.13 -4.97
N MET A 98 7.24 3.96 -4.33
CA MET A 98 8.33 3.72 -3.37
C MET A 98 9.73 3.80 -3.97
N MET A 99 9.86 3.62 -5.29
CA MET A 99 11.12 3.76 -6.03
C MET A 99 11.34 5.18 -6.59
N ALA A 100 10.30 6.01 -6.59
CA ALA A 100 10.38 7.36 -7.14
C ALA A 100 11.42 8.20 -6.38
N PRO A 101 12.15 9.11 -7.06
CA PRO A 101 13.24 9.87 -6.46
C PRO A 101 12.87 10.60 -5.18
N GLN A 102 11.64 11.13 -5.11
CA GLN A 102 11.09 11.85 -3.97
C GLN A 102 10.77 10.95 -2.77
N ASN A 103 10.56 9.65 -2.97
CA ASN A 103 10.14 8.71 -1.92
C ASN A 103 11.27 7.76 -1.48
N ARG A 104 12.13 7.34 -2.42
CA ARG A 104 13.15 6.29 -2.18
C ARG A 104 14.17 6.60 -1.08
N LYS A 105 14.28 7.87 -0.66
CA LYS A 105 15.18 8.33 0.42
C LYS A 105 14.45 8.92 1.63
N LEU A 106 13.11 8.92 1.65
CA LEU A 106 12.36 9.48 2.76
C LEU A 106 12.56 8.65 4.01
N THR A 107 12.99 9.28 5.10
CA THR A 107 13.14 8.62 6.40
C THR A 107 11.83 7.95 6.78
N GLN A 108 11.88 6.63 6.96
CA GLN A 108 10.72 5.84 7.32
C GLN A 108 10.61 5.67 8.84
N PRO A 109 9.39 5.54 9.38
CA PRO A 109 9.20 5.22 10.79
C PRO A 109 9.80 3.85 11.15
N PRO A 110 10.10 3.59 12.45
CA PRO A 110 10.51 2.27 12.91
C PRO A 110 9.47 1.20 12.59
N GLU A 111 9.93 0.00 12.23
CA GLU A 111 9.05 -1.15 12.00
C GLU A 111 8.42 -1.64 13.31
N GLY A 112 7.22 -2.21 13.25
CA GLY A 112 6.53 -2.77 14.42
C GLY A 112 5.62 -1.81 15.20
N ASN A 113 5.52 -0.53 14.82
CA ASN A 113 4.65 0.43 15.51
C ASN A 113 3.17 0.42 15.02
N GLU A 114 2.72 -0.72 14.52
CA GLU A 114 1.41 -0.93 13.87
C GLU A 114 0.24 -0.84 14.87
N GLU A 115 0.50 -1.10 16.14
CA GLU A 115 -0.49 -1.05 17.23
C GLU A 115 -1.12 0.35 17.38
N ALA A 116 -0.39 1.40 17.01
CA ALA A 116 -0.87 2.78 17.11
C ALA A 116 -1.87 3.19 16.00
N ARG A 117 -2.18 2.30 15.03
CA ARG A 117 -3.07 2.59 13.89
C ARG A 117 -4.30 1.67 13.79
N LEU A 118 -4.50 0.79 14.76
CA LEU A 118 -5.66 -0.10 14.76
C LEU A 118 -6.96 0.71 14.89
N ASP A 119 -7.81 0.61 13.86
CA ASP A 119 -9.20 1.02 13.94
C ASP A 119 -9.88 0.25 15.09
N GLN A 120 -10.65 0.97 15.90
CA GLN A 120 -11.23 0.54 17.17
C GLN A 120 -12.22 -0.65 17.10
N LYS A 121 -12.35 -1.38 15.99
CA LYS A 121 -13.28 -2.51 15.87
C LYS A 121 -12.74 -3.64 15.00
N GLY A 122 -12.36 -4.73 15.67
CA GLY A 122 -12.59 -6.09 15.17
C GLY A 122 -11.35 -6.88 14.77
N LEU A 123 -11.12 -7.95 15.55
CA LEU A 123 -10.28 -9.12 15.29
C LEU A 123 -9.82 -9.27 13.83
N VAL A 124 -8.50 -9.14 13.63
CA VAL A 124 -7.80 -9.64 12.44
C VAL A 124 -7.51 -11.11 12.72
N LEU A 125 -8.18 -12.02 12.00
CA LEU A 125 -7.70 -13.38 11.84
C LEU A 125 -6.32 -13.27 11.18
N LYS A 126 -5.27 -13.61 11.92
CA LYS A 126 -3.96 -13.89 11.36
C LYS A 126 -4.07 -15.18 10.54
N CYS A 127 -4.30 -15.06 9.23
CA CYS A 127 -3.97 -16.15 8.33
C CYS A 127 -2.54 -15.93 7.86
N CYS A 128 -1.59 -16.51 8.59
CA CYS A 128 -0.26 -16.77 8.04
C CYS A 128 -0.43 -17.98 7.11
N ILE A 129 -0.33 -17.77 5.80
CA ILE A 129 -0.04 -18.90 4.91
C ILE A 129 1.45 -19.20 5.11
N LEU A 130 1.72 -20.37 5.69
CA LEU A 130 3.04 -21.02 5.70
C LEU A 130 3.44 -21.41 4.27
#